data_AF-A0A7K2JP91-F1
#
_entry.id   AF-A0A7K2JP91-F1
#
_cell.length_a   1.000
_cell.length_b   1.000
_cell.length_c   1.000
_cell.angle_alpha   90.00
_cell.angle_beta   90.00
_cell.angle_gamma   90.00
#
_symmetry.space_group_name_H-M   'P 1'
#
loop_
_entity.id
_entity.type
_entity.pdbx_description
1 polymer ?
#
loop_
_entity_poly.entity_id
_entity_poly.type
_entity_poly.pdbx_seq_one_letter_code
_entity_poly.pdbx_strand_id
1 'polypeptide(L)'
;VSAKSEAALRGQSERLAAFLSESDVEPVDVAWSLATARSAFEHRAVVLSGDGAGLSALALGEPVAGVVSGQVVPGRLAVLFSGQGSQRVGMGRGLYEAFPVFAEAFDEV
;
A
#
# COMPACT_ATOMS: atom_id res chain seq x y z
N VAL A 1 7.07 0.91 -2.99
CA VAL A 1 8.44 1.40 -3.28
C VAL A 1 9.23 1.52 -1.98
N SER A 2 10.54 1.26 -1.97
CA SER A 2 11.39 1.49 -0.79
C SER A 2 12.78 2.01 -1.16
N ALA A 3 13.44 2.71 -0.23
CA ALA A 3 14.79 3.23 -0.40
C ALA A 3 15.54 3.41 0.94
N LYS A 4 16.84 3.69 0.85
CA LYS A 4 17.72 3.91 2.02
C LYS A 4 17.62 5.31 2.63
N SER A 5 16.92 6.24 1.98
CA SER A 5 16.65 7.58 2.47
C SER A 5 15.36 8.11 1.88
N GLU A 6 14.78 9.16 2.49
CA GLU A 6 13.59 9.82 1.95
C GLU A 6 13.83 10.40 0.55
N ALA A 7 14.96 11.09 0.34
CA ALA A 7 15.32 11.63 -0.97
C ALA A 7 15.45 10.52 -2.04
N ALA A 8 16.03 9.38 -1.68
CA ALA A 8 16.12 8.23 -2.58
C ALA A 8 14.74 7.59 -2.85
N LEU A 9 13.82 7.64 -1.89
CA LEU A 9 12.44 7.18 -2.06
C LEU A 9 11.69 8.07 -3.06
N ARG A 10 11.84 9.39 -2.94
CA ARG A 10 11.27 10.36 -3.91
C ARG A 10 11.81 10.11 -5.31
N GLY A 11 13.12 10.00 -5.46
CA GLY A 11 13.75 9.70 -6.75
C GLY A 11 13.39 8.31 -7.33
N GLN A 12 13.12 7.30 -6.49
CA GLN A 12 12.58 6.03 -6.99
C GLN A 12 11.13 6.14 -7.45
N SER A 13 10.34 7.01 -6.82
CA SER A 13 8.94 7.21 -7.17
C SER A 13 8.80 7.93 -8.50
N GLU A 14 9.64 8.93 -8.75
CA GLU A 14 9.75 9.61 -10.04
C GLU A 14 10.13 8.63 -11.17
N ARG A 15 11.17 7.81 -10.97
CA ARG A 15 11.58 6.79 -11.94
C ARG A 15 10.47 5.78 -12.22
N LEU A 16 9.74 5.36 -11.19
CA LEU A 16 8.65 4.40 -11.35
C LEU A 16 7.46 5.03 -12.10
N ALA A 17 7.13 6.29 -11.82
CA ALA A 17 6.09 7.01 -12.55
C ALA A 17 6.44 7.13 -14.04
N ALA A 18 7.68 7.53 -14.35
CA ALA A 18 8.16 7.58 -15.73
C ALA A 18 8.09 6.22 -16.41
N PHE A 19 8.59 5.15 -15.76
CA PHE A 19 8.52 3.79 -16.28
C PHE A 19 7.09 3.36 -16.60
N LEU A 20 6.14 3.55 -15.67
CA LEU A 20 4.73 3.18 -15.88
C LEU A 20 4.06 4.00 -16.99
N SER A 21 4.51 5.23 -17.24
CA SER A 21 3.98 6.05 -18.34
C SER A 21 4.47 5.63 -19.73
N GLU A 22 5.63 4.97 -19.79
CA GLU A 22 6.28 4.58 -21.04
C GLU A 22 6.12 3.08 -21.37
N SER A 23 5.71 2.27 -20.38
CA SER A 23 5.60 0.82 -20.52
C SER A 23 4.16 0.35 -20.66
N ASP A 24 3.97 -0.73 -21.41
CA ASP A 24 2.68 -1.41 -21.60
C ASP A 24 2.50 -2.57 -20.61
N VAL A 25 3.06 -2.43 -19.41
CA VAL A 25 2.96 -3.46 -18.36
C VAL A 25 1.81 -3.13 -17.44
N GLU A 26 1.09 -4.18 -17.03
CA GLU A 26 -0.01 -4.02 -16.09
C GLU A 26 0.53 -3.54 -14.72
N PRO A 27 -0.05 -2.47 -14.13
CA PRO A 27 0.41 -1.95 -12.84
C PRO A 27 0.42 -3.00 -11.71
N VAL A 28 -0.47 -4.00 -11.79
CA VAL A 28 -0.53 -5.09 -10.82
C VAL A 28 0.72 -5.99 -10.86
N ASP A 29 1.30 -6.24 -12.04
CA ASP A 29 2.50 -7.07 -12.18
C ASP A 29 3.74 -6.34 -11.65
N VAL A 30 3.78 -5.02 -11.86
CA VAL A 30 4.81 -4.15 -11.28
C VAL A 30 4.68 -4.12 -9.77
N ALA A 31 3.47 -3.94 -9.23
CA ALA A 31 3.21 -3.95 -7.80
C ALA A 31 3.62 -5.29 -7.15
N TRP A 32 3.25 -6.42 -7.78
CA TRP A 32 3.63 -7.75 -7.35
C TRP A 32 5.16 -7.92 -7.29
N SER A 33 5.84 -7.52 -8.36
CA SER A 33 7.30 -7.60 -8.46
C SER A 33 8.01 -6.74 -7.43
N LEU A 34 7.50 -5.53 -7.17
CA LEU A 34 8.02 -4.63 -6.13
C LEU A 34 7.84 -5.19 -4.73
N ALA A 35 6.74 -5.91 -4.48
CA ALA A 35 6.42 -6.48 -3.18
C ALA A 35 7.18 -7.77 -2.88
N THR A 36 7.45 -8.60 -3.90
CA THR A 36 7.92 -9.98 -3.70
C THR A 36 9.36 -10.22 -4.14
N ALA A 37 9.87 -9.48 -5.12
CA ALA A 37 11.17 -9.76 -5.74
C ALA A 37 12.25 -8.69 -5.48
N ARG A 38 11.87 -7.52 -4.94
CA ARG A 38 12.81 -6.42 -4.65
C ARG A 38 13.16 -6.37 -3.16
N SER A 39 14.39 -5.90 -2.87
CA SER A 39 14.80 -5.62 -1.50
C SER A 39 13.92 -4.55 -0.86
N ALA A 40 13.54 -4.78 0.40
CA ALA A 40 12.76 -3.84 1.19
C ALA A 40 13.67 -3.03 2.14
N PHE A 41 13.88 -1.76 1.83
CA PHE A 41 14.66 -0.82 2.66
C PHE A 41 13.78 -0.14 3.73
N GLU A 42 14.39 0.71 4.57
CA GLU A 42 13.73 1.30 5.74
C GLU A 42 12.74 2.42 5.40
N HIS A 43 13.01 3.26 4.40
CA HIS A 43 12.04 4.26 3.93
C HIS A 43 11.13 3.60 2.92
N ARG A 44 9.82 3.56 3.20
CA ARG A 44 8.84 2.83 2.40
C ARG A 44 7.66 3.71 2.04
N ALA A 45 7.08 3.43 0.89
CA ALA A 45 5.79 3.95 0.52
C ALA A 45 4.97 2.93 -0.27
N VAL A 46 3.66 3.00 -0.11
CA VAL A 46 2.65 2.22 -0.82
C VAL A 46 1.66 3.19 -1.44
N VAL A 47 1.37 2.99 -2.72
CA VAL A 47 0.34 3.71 -3.47
C VAL A 47 -0.78 2.70 -3.72
N LEU A 48 -1.98 2.98 -3.18
CA LEU A 48 -3.13 2.08 -3.21
C LEU A 48 -3.91 2.19 -4.50
N SER A 49 -3.91 3.36 -5.14
CA SER A 49 -4.38 3.53 -6.50
C SER A 49 -3.28 3.07 -7.45
N GLY A 50 -3.59 2.18 -8.40
CA GLY A 50 -2.65 1.76 -9.44
C GLY A 50 -2.30 2.86 -10.45
N ASP A 51 -2.57 4.13 -10.13
CA ASP A 51 -2.38 5.27 -11.02
C ASP A 51 -1.06 6.00 -10.76
N GLY A 52 -0.60 6.73 -11.77
CA GLY A 52 0.64 7.49 -11.70
C GLY A 52 0.57 8.70 -10.75
N ALA A 53 -0.62 9.17 -10.40
CA ALA A 53 -0.81 10.38 -9.58
C ALA A 53 -0.21 10.24 -8.18
N GLY A 54 -0.39 9.09 -7.53
CA GLY A 54 0.18 8.84 -6.21
C GLY A 54 1.71 8.76 -6.21
N LEU A 55 2.31 8.24 -7.29
CA LEU A 55 3.77 8.21 -7.45
C LEU A 55 4.35 9.61 -7.69
N SER A 56 3.67 10.43 -8.48
CA SER A 56 4.06 11.84 -8.69
C SER A 56 3.99 12.65 -7.40
N ALA A 57 2.91 12.52 -6.63
CA ALA A 57 2.80 13.17 -5.31
C ALA A 57 3.91 12.72 -4.36
N LEU A 58 4.22 11.42 -4.34
CA LEU A 58 5.31 10.88 -3.53
C LEU A 58 6.68 11.41 -3.97
N ALA A 59 6.91 11.60 -5.27
CA ALA A 59 8.14 12.21 -5.79
C ALA A 59 8.31 13.67 -5.32
N LEU A 60 7.20 14.42 -5.24
CA LEU A 60 7.18 15.79 -4.72
C LEU A 60 7.24 15.86 -3.19
N GLY A 61 6.99 14.75 -2.49
CA GLY A 61 6.87 14.71 -1.03
C GLY A 61 5.54 15.29 -0.52
N GLU A 62 4.51 15.26 -1.34
CA GLU A 62 3.19 15.80 -1.02
C GLU A 62 2.27 14.71 -0.46
N PRO A 63 1.48 15.00 0.59
CA PRO A 63 0.48 14.07 1.08
C PRO A 63 -0.69 13.99 0.09
N VAL A 64 -1.12 12.76 -0.22
CA VAL A 64 -2.30 12.52 -1.07
C VAL A 64 -3.06 11.30 -0.56
N ALA A 65 -4.38 11.32 -0.74
CA ALA A 65 -5.23 10.17 -0.41
C ALA A 65 -4.77 8.93 -1.19
N GLY A 66 -4.75 7.78 -0.53
CA GLY A 66 -4.31 6.53 -1.15
C GLY A 66 -2.79 6.33 -1.16
N VAL A 67 -1.98 7.25 -0.62
CA VAL A 67 -0.54 7.07 -0.43
C VAL A 67 -0.20 6.98 1.06
N VAL A 68 0.54 5.93 1.41
CA VAL A 68 1.06 5.73 2.77
C VAL A 68 2.58 5.69 2.67
N SER A 69 3.28 6.55 3.40
CA SER A 69 4.74 6.57 3.46
C SER A 69 5.24 6.66 4.89
N GLY A 70 6.46 6.21 5.13
CA GLY A 70 7.08 6.26 6.44
C GLY A 70 8.41 5.53 6.50
N GLN A 71 8.97 5.46 7.70
CA GLN A 71 10.17 4.69 8.00
C GLN A 71 9.78 3.47 8.85
N VAL A 72 10.45 2.33 8.62
CA VAL A 72 10.31 1.14 9.46
C VAL A 72 10.70 1.47 10.89
N VAL A 73 9.80 1.20 11.84
CA VAL A 73 10.06 1.29 13.28
C VAL A 73 10.01 -0.12 13.87
N PRO A 74 11.06 -0.59 14.56
CA PRO A 74 11.05 -1.91 15.19
C PRO A 74 10.07 -1.94 16.37
N GLY A 75 9.42 -3.09 16.58
CA GLY A 75 8.45 -3.25 17.67
C GLY A 75 7.84 -4.64 17.72
N ARG A 76 7.05 -4.89 18.77
CA ARG A 76 6.23 -6.11 18.86
C ARG A 76 4.86 -5.84 18.24
N LEU A 77 4.26 -6.88 17.66
CA LEU A 77 2.89 -6.85 17.16
C LEU A 77 1.90 -7.04 18.31
N ALA A 78 0.88 -6.20 18.36
CA ALA A 78 -0.30 -6.37 19.20
C ALA A 78 -1.55 -6.15 18.35
N VAL A 79 -2.61 -6.92 18.60
CA VAL A 79 -3.91 -6.76 17.94
C VAL A 79 -4.89 -6.17 18.96
N LEU A 80 -5.45 -5.00 18.66
CA LEU A 80 -6.45 -4.35 19.48
C LEU A 80 -7.84 -4.60 18.88
N PHE A 81 -8.73 -5.22 19.67
CA PHE A 81 -10.12 -5.45 19.29
C PHE A 81 -10.97 -4.28 19.78
N SER A 82 -11.69 -3.62 18.87
CA SER A 82 -12.59 -2.52 19.24
C SER A 82 -13.76 -3.04 20.05
N GLY A 83 -14.15 -2.31 21.09
CA GLY A 83 -15.41 -2.54 21.80
C GLY A 83 -16.64 -2.08 21.00
N GLN A 84 -17.77 -1.95 21.69
CA GLN A 84 -19.01 -1.46 21.10
C GLN A 84 -18.89 0.02 20.67
N GLY A 85 -19.43 0.36 19.49
CA GLY A 85 -19.57 1.74 19.00
C GLY A 85 -18.70 2.09 17.79
N SER A 86 -17.78 1.22 17.37
CA SER A 86 -16.95 1.42 16.17
C SER A 86 -17.65 0.98 14.87
N GLN A 87 -18.71 0.19 14.97
CA GLN A 87 -19.38 -0.40 13.83
C GLN A 87 -20.10 0.64 12.97
N ARG A 88 -20.06 0.44 11.65
CA ARG A 88 -20.85 1.20 10.66
C ARG A 88 -21.81 0.26 9.95
N VAL A 89 -22.95 0.78 9.49
CA VAL A 89 -23.89 -0.01 8.68
C VAL A 89 -23.17 -0.56 7.45
N GLY A 90 -23.27 -1.87 7.23
CA GLY A 90 -22.62 -2.57 6.12
C GLY A 90 -21.11 -2.85 6.29
N MET A 91 -20.54 -2.60 7.47
CA MET A 91 -19.16 -2.98 7.78
C MET A 91 -18.95 -4.48 7.55
N GLY A 92 -17.83 -4.86 6.92
CA GLY A 92 -17.50 -6.24 6.62
C GLY A 92 -18.10 -6.78 5.31
N ARG A 93 -19.22 -6.24 4.82
CA ARG A 93 -19.90 -6.77 3.61
C ARG A 93 -18.98 -6.81 2.38
N GLY A 94 -18.30 -5.70 2.08
CA GLY A 94 -17.40 -5.66 0.93
C GLY A 94 -16.18 -6.56 1.08
N LEU A 95 -15.74 -6.84 2.33
CA LEU A 95 -14.66 -7.79 2.58
C LEU A 95 -15.13 -9.24 2.40
N TYR A 96 -16.34 -9.54 2.85
CA TYR A 96 -16.99 -10.83 2.65
C TYR A 96 -17.14 -11.17 1.16
N GLU A 97 -17.56 -10.20 0.35
CA GLU A 97 -17.73 -10.38 -1.10
C GLU A 97 -16.39 -10.56 -1.84
N ALA A 98 -15.32 -9.90 -1.38
CA ALA A 98 -14.05 -9.83 -2.11
C ALA A 98 -12.99 -10.85 -1.66
N PHE A 99 -13.01 -11.29 -0.40
CA PHE A 99 -11.92 -12.05 0.20
C PHE A 99 -12.42 -13.35 0.84
N PRO A 100 -12.20 -14.52 0.21
CA PRO A 100 -12.67 -15.81 0.71
C PRO A 100 -12.26 -16.10 2.16
N VAL A 101 -11.02 -15.78 2.54
CA VAL A 101 -10.52 -15.98 3.91
C VAL A 101 -11.32 -15.17 4.95
N PHE A 102 -11.79 -13.97 4.58
CA PHE A 102 -12.66 -13.19 5.46
C PHE A 102 -14.06 -13.80 5.55
N ALA A 103 -14.61 -14.25 4.43
CA ALA A 103 -15.94 -14.88 4.40
C ALA A 103 -15.96 -16.18 5.21
N GLU A 104 -14.98 -17.06 5.02
CA GLU A 104 -14.84 -18.31 5.76
C GLU A 104 -14.77 -18.05 7.28
N ALA A 105 -13.90 -17.14 7.73
CA ALA A 105 -13.79 -16.79 9.14
C ALA A 105 -15.06 -16.13 9.71
N PHE A 106 -15.84 -15.43 8.88
CA PHE A 106 -17.09 -14.82 9.29
C PHE A 106 -18.22 -15.85 9.42
N ASP A 107 -18.25 -16.88 8.57
CA ASP A 107 -19.28 -17.93 8.58
C ASP A 107 -19.09 -18.95 9.73
N GLU A 108 -17.91 -18.98 10.37
CA GLU A 108 -17.62 -19.84 11.53
C GLU A 108 -18.30 -19.40 12.84
N VAL A 109 -18.85 -18.18 12.91
CA VAL A 109 -19.41 -17.56 14.12
C VAL A 109 -20.89 -17.20 13.98
#